data_AF-A0ABD5X5Q8-F1
#
_entry.id   AF-A0ABD5X5Q8-F1
#
_cell.length_a   1.000
_cell.length_b   1.000
_cell.length_c   1.000
_cell.angle_alpha   90.00
_cell.angle_beta   90.00
_cell.angle_gamma   90.00
#
_symmetry.space_group_name_H-M   'P 1'
#
loop_
_entity.id
_entity.type
_entity.pdbx_description
1 polymer ?
#
loop_
_entity_poly.entity_id
_entity_poly.type
_entity_poly.pdbx_seq_one_letter_code
_entity_poly.pdbx_strand_id
1 'polypeptide(L)'
;MIQDIGSSVGSTVFETVGRVFGRAQEQRPLPADLYESDNAFLAVFDAPGAHPADVQVKYEDGAVVVRVDRFRDFYDGFEMQFPGRGLTLDGHVNVPSDASVEAVAASATLKDNGTLHVHVPKATDESDDALSHDKTGNNETGHNEADNHEDDKAEPEDIEGDEHTGDDA
;
A
#
# COMPACT_ATOMS: atom_id res chain seq x y z
N MET A 1 24.31 -51.20 -16.99
CA MET A 1 23.47 -51.18 -15.77
C MET A 1 24.36 -50.81 -14.61
N ILE A 2 24.35 -49.53 -14.23
CA ILE A 2 24.93 -49.06 -12.97
C ILE A 2 23.78 -49.11 -11.96
N GLN A 3 24.05 -49.73 -10.82
CA GLN A 3 23.08 -50.00 -9.77
C GLN A 3 22.64 -48.70 -9.09
N ASP A 4 21.33 -48.45 -9.11
CA ASP A 4 20.64 -47.53 -8.23
C ASP A 4 20.85 -47.95 -6.77
N ILE A 5 21.70 -47.23 -6.06
CA ILE A 5 21.89 -47.37 -4.61
C ILE A 5 21.75 -45.98 -3.98
N GLY A 6 20.56 -45.76 -3.42
CA GLY A 6 20.40 -45.25 -2.06
C GLY A 6 20.91 -43.85 -1.74
N SER A 7 19.99 -42.88 -1.73
CA SER A 7 20.05 -41.76 -0.78
C SER A 7 18.64 -41.28 -0.40
N SER A 8 17.84 -42.16 0.21
CA SER A 8 16.58 -41.79 0.88
C SER A 8 16.73 -41.67 2.41
N VAL A 9 17.94 -41.39 2.91
CA VAL A 9 18.20 -41.19 4.35
C VAL A 9 18.90 -39.83 4.50
N GLY A 10 18.10 -38.76 4.59
CA GLY A 10 18.63 -37.40 4.78
C GLY A 10 17.59 -36.29 4.88
N SER A 11 16.31 -36.52 4.59
CA SER A 11 15.30 -35.46 4.53
C SER A 11 14.78 -34.99 5.90
N THR A 12 14.86 -35.81 6.95
CA THR A 12 14.28 -35.45 8.27
C THR A 12 15.18 -34.54 9.13
N VAL A 13 16.46 -34.41 8.81
CA VAL A 13 17.42 -33.64 9.64
C VAL A 13 17.51 -32.17 9.22
N PHE A 14 17.31 -31.85 7.93
CA PHE A 14 17.42 -30.48 7.41
C PHE A 14 16.20 -29.59 7.69
N GLU A 15 15.00 -30.17 7.80
CA GLU A 15 13.78 -29.42 8.15
C GLU A 15 13.88 -28.75 9.51
N THR A 16 14.49 -29.45 10.47
CA THR A 16 14.67 -28.98 11.84
C THR A 16 15.66 -27.82 11.90
N VAL A 17 16.78 -27.92 11.18
CA VAL A 17 17.82 -26.87 11.14
C VAL A 17 17.30 -25.63 10.42
N GLY A 18 16.59 -25.78 9.30
CA GLY A 18 16.05 -24.64 8.55
C GLY A 18 15.03 -23.83 9.35
N ARG A 19 14.16 -24.50 10.11
CA ARG A 19 13.20 -23.82 10.99
C ARG A 19 13.89 -23.01 12.08
N VAL A 20 15.05 -23.44 12.56
CA VAL A 20 15.85 -22.70 13.54
C VAL A 20 16.48 -21.46 12.92
N PHE A 21 16.99 -21.54 11.68
CA PHE A 21 17.52 -20.36 10.98
C PHE A 21 16.42 -19.36 10.60
N GLY A 22 15.23 -19.82 10.22
CA GLY A 22 14.06 -18.95 10.01
C GLY A 22 13.68 -18.17 11.28
N ARG A 23 13.70 -18.84 12.45
CA ARG A 23 13.48 -18.19 13.76
C ARG A 23 14.55 -17.17 14.13
N ALA A 24 15.79 -17.37 13.68
CA ALA A 24 16.86 -16.40 13.90
C ALA A 24 16.67 -15.14 13.04
N GLN A 25 16.04 -15.27 11.86
CA GLN A 25 15.60 -14.11 11.07
C GLN A 25 14.42 -13.40 11.72
N GLU A 26 13.46 -14.13 12.29
CA GLU A 26 12.34 -13.56 13.08
C GLU A 26 12.81 -12.75 14.30
N GLN A 27 13.97 -13.08 14.87
CA GLN A 27 14.54 -12.36 16.02
C GLN A 27 15.33 -11.09 15.65
N ARG A 28 15.64 -10.87 14.36
CA ARG A 28 16.37 -9.68 13.93
C ARG A 28 15.37 -8.62 13.50
N PRO A 29 15.39 -7.43 14.11
CA PRO A 29 14.53 -6.36 13.67
C PRO A 29 14.82 -6.00 12.21
N LEU A 30 13.79 -5.65 11.45
CA LEU A 30 13.92 -5.13 10.10
C LEU A 30 14.88 -3.94 10.11
N PRO A 31 15.92 -3.94 9.24
CA PRO A 31 16.73 -2.74 9.03
C PRO A 31 15.83 -1.56 8.67
N ALA A 32 16.10 -0.41 9.28
CA ALA A 32 15.30 0.78 9.10
C ALA A 32 16.16 2.03 9.10
N ASP A 33 15.82 2.96 8.21
CA ASP A 33 16.30 4.34 8.23
C ASP A 33 15.17 5.27 8.67
N LEU A 34 15.51 6.33 9.40
CA LEU A 34 14.59 7.41 9.72
C LEU A 34 15.07 8.71 9.09
N TYR A 35 14.23 9.29 8.25
CA TYR A 35 14.44 10.59 7.63
C TYR A 35 13.49 11.61 8.25
N GLU A 36 13.94 12.86 8.32
CA GLU A 36 13.15 13.98 8.80
C GLU A 36 13.07 15.06 7.71
N SER A 37 11.88 15.64 7.59
CA SER A 37 11.60 16.86 6.84
C SER A 37 10.97 17.89 7.77
N ASP A 38 10.72 19.10 7.28
CA ASP A 38 10.08 20.15 8.07
C ASP A 38 8.71 19.73 8.61
N ASN A 39 7.95 18.94 7.83
CA ASN A 39 6.54 18.64 8.13
C ASN A 39 6.28 17.18 8.51
N ALA A 40 7.27 16.29 8.40
CA ALA A 40 7.05 14.86 8.63
C ALA A 40 8.35 14.09 8.88
N PHE A 41 8.20 12.92 9.50
CA PHE A 41 9.20 11.86 9.48
C PHE A 41 8.85 10.81 8.43
N LEU A 42 9.87 10.21 7.84
CA LEU A 42 9.75 9.09 6.91
C LEU A 42 10.63 7.94 7.41
N ALA A 43 10.01 6.88 7.90
CA ALA A 43 10.70 5.64 8.24
C ALA A 43 10.71 4.72 7.01
N VAL A 44 11.88 4.21 6.64
CA VAL A 44 12.05 3.28 5.52
C VAL A 44 12.57 1.95 6.06
N PHE A 45 11.75 0.91 5.98
CA PHE A 45 12.10 -0.45 6.42
C PHE A 45 12.40 -1.36 5.22
N ASP A 46 13.43 -2.19 5.33
CA ASP A 46 13.65 -3.29 4.39
C ASP A 46 12.64 -4.42 4.66
N ALA A 47 11.66 -4.60 3.76
CA ALA A 47 10.55 -5.55 3.92
C ALA A 47 10.49 -6.57 2.75
N PRO A 48 11.54 -7.39 2.54
CA PRO A 48 11.62 -8.28 1.39
C PRO A 48 10.57 -9.40 1.44
N GLY A 49 9.79 -9.50 0.36
CA GLY A 49 8.70 -10.46 0.23
C GLY A 49 7.48 -10.12 1.09
N ALA A 50 7.33 -8.85 1.50
CA ALA A 50 6.08 -8.34 2.04
C ALA A 50 5.03 -8.19 0.93
N HIS A 51 3.77 -8.33 1.31
CA HIS A 51 2.62 -8.01 0.47
C HIS A 51 1.72 -7.03 1.24
N PRO A 52 1.07 -6.04 0.61
CA PRO A 52 0.36 -4.97 1.33
C PRO A 52 -0.70 -5.46 2.32
N ALA A 53 -1.37 -6.58 2.01
CA ALA A 53 -2.38 -7.18 2.88
C ALA A 53 -1.81 -7.76 4.19
N ASP A 54 -0.50 -8.02 4.23
CA ASP A 54 0.15 -8.75 5.31
C ASP A 54 1.17 -7.89 6.07
N VAL A 55 1.07 -6.57 5.88
CA VAL A 55 1.86 -5.56 6.60
C VAL A 55 0.97 -4.87 7.63
N GLN A 56 1.44 -4.84 8.87
CA GLN A 56 0.84 -4.10 9.96
C GLN A 56 1.81 -3.02 10.41
N VAL A 57 1.34 -1.77 10.47
CA VAL A 57 2.12 -0.62 10.93
C VAL A 57 1.37 0.04 12.07
N LYS A 58 2.09 0.35 13.15
CA LYS A 58 1.55 1.02 14.33
C LYS A 58 2.52 2.10 14.79
N TYR A 59 1.97 3.10 15.44
CA TYR A 59 2.73 4.06 16.23
C TYR A 59 2.43 3.80 17.70
N GLU A 60 3.42 3.33 18.46
CA GLU A 60 3.29 3.03 19.88
C GLU A 60 4.60 3.37 20.60
N ASP A 61 4.51 3.87 21.83
CA ASP A 61 5.65 4.22 22.68
C ASP A 61 6.71 5.12 22.02
N GLY A 62 6.28 6.03 21.15
CA GLY A 62 7.18 6.95 20.43
C GLY A 62 7.93 6.29 19.27
N ALA A 63 7.54 5.09 18.84
CA ALA A 63 8.17 4.35 17.78
C ALA A 63 7.17 3.96 16.68
N VAL A 64 7.65 3.91 15.45
CA VAL A 64 6.97 3.21 14.36
C VAL A 64 7.31 1.73 14.49
N VAL A 65 6.31 0.90 14.74
CA VAL A 65 6.41 -0.54 14.85
C VAL A 65 5.79 -1.19 13.62
N VAL A 66 6.55 -2.05 12.96
CA VAL A 66 6.16 -2.76 11.74
C VAL A 66 6.20 -4.25 12.01
N ARG A 67 5.15 -4.94 11.56
CA ARG A 67 5.10 -6.40 11.51
C ARG A 67 4.71 -6.83 10.11
N VAL A 68 5.46 -7.77 9.55
CA VAL A 68 5.19 -8.37 8.25
C VAL A 68 4.99 -9.86 8.44
N ASP A 69 3.82 -10.37 8.09
CA ASP A 69 3.53 -11.80 8.08
C ASP A 69 3.63 -12.33 6.63
N ARG A 70 4.63 -13.15 6.35
CA ARG A 70 4.92 -13.68 5.02
C ARG A 70 4.35 -15.08 4.84
N PHE A 71 3.98 -15.38 3.61
CA PHE A 71 3.55 -16.71 3.19
C PHE A 71 4.63 -17.39 2.35
N ARG A 72 4.53 -18.71 2.27
CA ARG A 72 5.38 -19.52 1.39
C ARG A 72 4.64 -19.69 0.09
N ASP A 73 5.27 -19.27 -1.00
CA ASP A 73 4.72 -19.53 -2.33
C ASP A 73 4.77 -21.03 -2.61
N PHE A 74 3.79 -21.49 -3.36
CA PHE A 74 3.81 -22.81 -3.97
C PHE A 74 4.63 -22.75 -5.26
N TYR A 75 5.63 -23.62 -5.39
CA TYR A 75 6.46 -23.74 -6.58
C TYR A 75 6.19 -25.08 -7.24
N ASP A 76 5.51 -25.08 -8.38
CA ASP A 76 5.13 -26.30 -9.09
C ASP A 76 6.35 -27.11 -9.54
N GLY A 77 6.33 -28.42 -9.29
CA GLY A 77 7.46 -29.32 -9.55
C GLY A 77 8.66 -29.17 -8.61
N PHE A 78 8.59 -28.32 -7.57
CA PHE A 78 9.65 -28.17 -6.57
C PHE A 78 9.20 -28.66 -5.19
N GLU A 79 10.05 -29.46 -4.56
CA GLU A 79 9.89 -29.85 -3.16
C GLU A 79 10.79 -28.99 -2.26
N MET A 80 10.23 -28.52 -1.15
CA MET A 80 10.97 -27.74 -0.17
C MET A 80 12.04 -28.58 0.52
N GLN A 81 13.31 -28.28 0.28
CA GLN A 81 14.43 -28.98 0.93
C GLN A 81 14.90 -28.29 2.22
N PHE A 82 14.75 -26.96 2.32
CA PHE A 82 15.25 -26.19 3.47
C PHE A 82 14.38 -24.95 3.77
N PRO A 83 13.70 -24.89 4.93
CA PRO A 83 12.84 -23.77 5.29
C PRO A 83 13.60 -22.58 5.91
N GLY A 84 14.53 -21.98 5.17
CA GLY A 84 15.47 -20.98 5.70
C GLY A 84 14.93 -19.55 5.93
N ARG A 85 13.72 -19.23 5.44
CA ARG A 85 13.10 -17.90 5.58
C ARG A 85 12.23 -17.84 6.83
N GLY A 86 12.38 -16.79 7.63
CA GLY A 86 11.42 -16.44 8.69
C GLY A 86 10.06 -16.09 8.10
N LEU A 87 8.96 -16.43 8.77
CA LEU A 87 7.63 -16.07 8.25
C LEU A 87 7.14 -14.76 8.83
N THR A 88 7.53 -14.43 10.05
CA THR A 88 7.26 -13.11 10.62
C THR A 88 8.52 -12.28 10.61
N LEU A 89 8.41 -11.01 10.23
CA LEU A 89 9.47 -10.02 10.36
C LEU A 89 8.95 -8.87 11.18
N ASP A 90 9.64 -8.52 12.25
CA ASP A 90 9.30 -7.40 13.11
C ASP A 90 10.33 -6.29 12.92
N GLY A 91 9.92 -5.03 12.97
CA GLY A 91 10.78 -3.86 12.85
C GLY A 91 10.29 -2.75 13.78
N HIS A 92 11.22 -1.96 14.30
CA HIS A 92 10.85 -0.75 15.02
C HIS A 92 11.89 0.34 14.77
N VAL A 93 11.43 1.59 14.73
CA VAL A 93 12.32 2.76 14.74
C VAL A 93 11.73 3.83 15.64
N ASN A 94 12.55 4.35 16.55
CA ASN A 94 12.13 5.40 17.48
C ASN A 94 12.08 6.74 16.75
N VAL A 95 10.98 7.45 16.91
CA VAL A 95 10.87 8.85 16.48
C VAL A 95 11.45 9.73 17.60
N PRO A 96 12.17 10.82 17.27
CA PRO A 96 12.68 11.75 18.26
C PRO A 96 11.60 12.21 19.25
N SER A 97 11.87 12.12 20.56
CA SER A 97 10.90 12.36 21.63
C SER A 97 10.46 13.83 21.77
N ASP A 98 11.22 14.74 21.18
CA ASP A 98 10.97 16.17 21.12
C ASP A 98 10.00 16.56 19.99
N ALA A 99 9.66 15.63 19.10
CA ALA A 99 8.76 15.90 17.98
C ALA A 99 7.31 15.51 18.29
N SER A 100 6.38 16.45 18.08
CA SER A 100 4.95 16.17 18.11
C SER A 100 4.52 15.61 16.75
N VAL A 101 3.82 14.47 16.73
CA VAL A 101 3.39 13.80 15.51
C VAL A 101 1.89 13.53 15.48
N GLU A 102 1.31 13.56 14.28
CA GLU A 102 -0.07 13.19 14.02
C GLU A 102 -0.15 11.74 13.53
N ALA A 103 -0.06 10.79 14.46
CA ALA A 103 -0.01 9.37 14.14
C ALA A 103 -1.24 8.85 13.38
N VAL A 104 -2.41 9.49 13.55
CA VAL A 104 -3.66 9.11 12.86
C VAL A 104 -3.59 9.43 11.36
N ALA A 105 -2.87 10.48 10.97
CA ALA A 105 -2.65 10.86 9.59
C ALA A 105 -1.45 10.14 8.95
N ALA A 106 -0.80 9.22 9.68
CA ALA A 106 0.30 8.45 9.14
C ALA A 106 -0.16 7.51 8.02
N SER A 107 0.71 7.30 7.04
CA SER A 107 0.46 6.40 5.92
C SER A 107 1.65 5.49 5.68
N ALA A 108 1.38 4.29 5.15
CA ALA A 108 2.41 3.32 4.81
C ALA A 108 2.28 2.92 3.34
N THR A 109 3.40 2.93 2.62
CA THR A 109 3.48 2.57 1.20
C THR A 109 4.55 1.51 1.01
N LEU A 110 4.15 0.33 0.55
CA LEU A 110 5.09 -0.71 0.13
C LEU A 110 5.54 -0.45 -1.31
N LYS A 111 6.86 -0.43 -1.53
CA LYS A 111 7.48 -0.19 -2.83
C LYS A 111 7.85 -1.51 -3.50
N ASP A 112 7.89 -1.51 -4.83
CA ASP A 112 8.18 -2.71 -5.64
C ASP A 112 9.59 -3.30 -5.40
N ASN A 113 10.53 -2.49 -4.91
CA ASN A 113 11.87 -2.93 -4.53
C ASN A 113 11.90 -3.63 -3.16
N GLY A 114 10.77 -3.80 -2.49
CA GLY A 114 10.66 -4.46 -1.20
C GLY A 114 10.96 -3.57 0.00
N THR A 115 10.90 -2.23 -0.14
CA THR A 115 10.98 -1.31 1.00
C THR A 115 9.60 -0.81 1.42
N LEU A 116 9.37 -0.71 2.73
CA LEU A 116 8.15 -0.13 3.31
C LEU A 116 8.44 1.29 3.78
N HIS A 117 7.75 2.26 3.19
CA HIS A 117 7.86 3.67 3.52
C HIS A 117 6.70 4.07 4.44
N VAL A 118 6.99 4.44 5.68
CA VAL A 118 6.01 4.91 6.65
C VAL A 118 6.18 6.41 6.84
N HIS A 119 5.23 7.17 6.33
CA HIS A 119 5.16 8.63 6.45
C HIS A 119 4.37 9.02 7.69
N VAL A 120 5.00 9.73 8.61
CA VAL A 120 4.41 10.18 9.88
C VAL A 120 4.43 11.71 9.91
N PRO A 121 3.29 12.37 9.68
CA PRO A 121 3.20 13.83 9.75
C PRO A 121 3.56 14.35 11.13
N LYS A 122 4.22 15.50 11.18
CA LYS A 122 4.37 16.29 12.41
C LYS A 122 3.05 16.99 12.71
N ALA A 123 2.72 17.15 13.97
CA ALA A 123 1.57 17.96 14.36
C ALA A 123 1.83 19.42 13.95
N THR A 124 0.93 19.99 13.16
CA THR A 124 0.94 21.44 12.92
C THR A 124 0.25 22.11 14.10
N ASP A 125 0.92 23.08 14.73
CA ASP A 125 0.22 24.04 15.57
C ASP A 125 -0.66 24.87 14.61
N GLU A 126 -1.99 24.70 14.63
CA GLU A 126 -2.93 25.45 13.79
C GLU A 126 -2.96 26.95 14.15
N SER A 127 -1.86 27.68 13.96
CA SER A 127 -1.75 29.09 14.35
C SER A 127 -1.00 29.98 13.37
N ASP A 128 -0.52 29.50 12.21
CA ASP A 128 0.26 30.38 11.32
C ASP A 128 -0.03 30.28 9.81
N ASP A 129 -1.11 29.62 9.37
CA ASP A 129 -1.44 29.51 7.93
C ASP A 129 -2.81 30.11 7.52
N ALA A 130 -3.31 31.10 8.28
CA ALA A 130 -4.60 31.74 7.97
C ALA A 130 -4.49 33.18 7.42
N LEU A 131 -3.30 33.75 7.21
CA LEU A 131 -3.17 35.17 6.84
C LEU A 131 -2.05 35.45 5.81
N SER A 132 -2.15 34.90 4.60
CA SER A 132 -1.60 35.60 3.42
C SER A 132 -2.35 35.27 2.12
N HIS A 133 -3.47 35.94 1.89
CA HIS A 133 -3.87 36.32 0.53
C HIS A 133 -4.36 37.78 0.55
N ASP A 134 -3.40 38.65 0.25
CA ASP A 134 -3.53 40.09 0.08
C ASP A 134 -3.94 40.42 -1.36
N LYS A 135 -4.89 41.37 -1.48
CA LYS A 135 -5.32 42.18 -2.64
C LYS A 135 -6.21 41.55 -3.72
N THR A 136 -7.52 41.73 -3.54
CA THR A 136 -8.42 42.03 -4.67
C THR A 136 -8.62 43.54 -4.77
N GLY A 137 -7.84 44.15 -5.66
CA GLY A 137 -8.09 45.49 -6.18
C GLY A 137 -9.06 45.42 -7.38
N ASN A 138 -10.20 46.08 -7.22
CA ASN A 138 -11.03 46.77 -8.21
C ASN A 138 -10.84 46.47 -9.72
N ASN A 139 -11.90 46.01 -10.41
CA ASN A 139 -12.44 46.74 -11.57
C ASN A 139 -13.85 46.28 -11.97
N GLU A 140 -14.71 47.26 -12.25
CA GLU A 140 -16.06 47.11 -12.78
C GLU A 140 -16.07 46.84 -14.30
N THR A 141 -17.20 46.30 -14.76
CA THR A 141 -17.82 46.43 -16.10
C THR A 141 -17.52 45.34 -17.14
N GLY A 142 -18.59 44.65 -17.53
CA GLY A 142 -18.64 43.78 -18.71
C GLY A 142 -19.94 42.98 -18.77
N HIS A 143 -21.06 43.67 -18.98
CA HIS A 143 -22.37 43.06 -19.23
C HIS A 143 -22.34 42.39 -20.62
N ASN A 144 -22.59 41.08 -20.68
CA ASN A 144 -22.96 40.36 -21.91
C ASN A 144 -23.72 39.09 -21.51
N GLU A 145 -25.03 39.21 -21.34
CA GLU A 145 -25.92 38.05 -21.37
C GLU A 145 -26.29 37.80 -22.84
N ALA A 146 -25.76 36.70 -23.37
CA ALA A 146 -26.23 36.15 -24.62
C ALA A 146 -27.47 35.30 -24.32
N ASP A 147 -28.64 35.82 -24.72
CA ASP A 147 -29.89 35.06 -24.83
C ASP A 147 -29.66 33.84 -25.73
N ASN A 148 -29.85 32.64 -25.17
CA ASN A 148 -29.95 31.44 -25.99
C ASN A 148 -30.81 30.39 -25.29
N HIS A 149 -32.13 30.51 -25.41
CA HIS A 149 -33.07 29.39 -25.30
C HIS A 149 -34.38 29.79 -25.97
N GLU A 150 -34.80 29.01 -26.97
CA GLU A 150 -36.13 28.40 -26.98
C GLU A 150 -36.20 27.34 -28.10
N ASP A 151 -36.39 26.11 -27.66
CA ASP A 151 -36.87 24.97 -28.44
C ASP A 151 -38.19 25.33 -29.13
N ASP A 152 -38.33 25.04 -30.43
CA ASP A 152 -39.66 24.85 -30.99
C ASP A 152 -39.71 23.69 -32.00
N LYS A 153 -40.83 22.97 -31.90
CA LYS A 153 -41.05 21.60 -32.32
C LYS A 153 -41.48 21.45 -33.79
N ALA A 154 -41.40 20.17 -34.19
CA ALA A 154 -42.36 19.42 -35.01
C ALA A 154 -41.97 19.21 -36.48
N GLU A 155 -41.49 17.99 -36.77
CA GLU A 155 -41.62 17.37 -38.08
C GLU A 155 -43.00 16.71 -38.20
N PRO A 156 -43.67 16.80 -39.37
CA PRO A 156 -44.93 16.11 -39.61
C PRO A 156 -44.73 14.66 -40.09
N GLU A 157 -45.72 13.87 -39.69
CA GLU A 157 -46.04 12.49 -40.06
C GLU A 157 -45.98 12.23 -41.57
N ASP A 158 -45.65 11.00 -41.96
CA ASP A 158 -46.48 10.26 -42.93
C ASP A 158 -46.02 8.81 -43.19
N ILE A 159 -47.03 7.93 -43.10
CA ILE A 159 -47.30 6.72 -43.90
C ILE A 159 -47.12 5.34 -43.26
N GLU A 160 -48.28 4.69 -43.25
CA GLU A 160 -48.69 3.35 -42.85
C GLU A 160 -48.03 2.19 -43.62
N GLY A 161 -48.00 1.04 -42.95
CA GLY A 161 -47.90 -0.30 -43.53
C GLY A 161 -46.99 -1.21 -42.71
N ASP A 162 -47.25 -2.48 -42.46
CA ASP A 162 -48.39 -3.36 -42.57
C ASP A 162 -47.96 -4.67 -41.87
N GLU A 163 -48.90 -5.35 -41.23
CA GLU A 163 -48.92 -6.79 -40.91
C GLU A 163 -47.76 -7.49 -40.13
N HIS A 164 -48.02 -7.63 -38.83
CA HIS A 164 -48.22 -8.90 -38.09
C HIS A 164 -47.41 -10.16 -38.51
N THR A 165 -46.48 -10.58 -37.65
CA THR A 165 -46.22 -12.01 -37.41
C THR A 165 -46.18 -12.28 -35.92
N GLY A 166 -47.19 -13.01 -35.44
CA GLY A 166 -47.23 -13.58 -34.10
C GLY A 166 -46.17 -14.67 -33.93
N ASP A 167 -45.62 -14.67 -32.72
CA ASP A 167 -44.79 -15.73 -32.14
C ASP A 167 -45.73 -16.83 -31.65
N ASP A 168 -45.54 -18.06 -32.12
CA ASP A 168 -46.10 -19.27 -31.51
C ASP A 168 -45.06 -20.41 -31.66
N ALA A 169 -44.60 -20.87 -30.49
CA ALA A 169 -43.89 -22.13 -30.17
C ALA A 169 -42.37 -22.26 -30.43
#